data_AF-A0A954BMT7-F1
#
_entry.id   AF-A0A954BMT7-F1
#
_cell.length_a   1.000
_cell.length_b   1.000
_cell.length_c   1.000
_cell.angle_alpha   90.00
_cell.angle_beta   90.00
_cell.angle_gamma   90.00
#
_symmetry.space_group_name_H-M   'P 1'
#
loop_
_entity.id
_entity.type
_entity.pdbx_description
1 polymer ?
#
loop_
_entity_poly.entity_id
_entity_poly.type
_entity_poly.pdbx_seq_one_letter_code
_entity_poly.pdbx_strand_id
1 'polypeptide(L)'
;MQKTFIGPRLRQLRRDHKQTQAEMAKALGVSTGYVNLLENNQRSLSVQMLMALSDAYGVDWRDLIADESSTLLADLRNAMQDPVFGESQPDLQELRAAVDHAPRLVGRLLTLYRNHRSTVEKMMRLGSERMPDDLLASAPETIIHDFFRNHANHFAELETAAERLRAAEPSEVDDIYGTLKRRLRKIHAIEVRTAPVEEMSQSLRFYDEAHRVVHLSEALDHSNRVFQLAHVLCLVELPHLLADITAGSDIRSETGLARCHVELANYFAAAFLMPYDAFHAAAERANYDVDRLAAAFGVSFEQVCHRLTTLQREGKRGVPFFFLR
;
A
#
# COMPACT_ATOMS: atom_id res chain seq x y z
N MET A 1 -6.59 -28.11 27.64
CA MET A 1 -5.24 -28.40 27.11
C MET A 1 -5.22 -28.05 25.65
N GLN A 2 -4.22 -27.28 25.21
CA GLN A 2 -4.02 -26.92 23.81
C GLN A 2 -3.81 -28.20 22.99
N LYS A 3 -4.41 -28.29 21.79
CA LYS A 3 -4.22 -29.46 20.92
C LYS A 3 -2.79 -29.43 20.37
N THR A 4 -1.97 -30.39 20.79
CA THR A 4 -0.58 -30.50 20.32
C THR A 4 -0.52 -31.33 19.04
N PHE A 5 -0.09 -30.71 17.95
CA PHE A 5 0.06 -31.33 16.64
C PHE A 5 1.56 -31.48 16.31
N ILE A 6 2.02 -32.72 16.10
CA ILE A 6 3.45 -33.03 15.88
C ILE A 6 3.71 -33.80 14.58
N GLY A 7 2.71 -33.92 13.70
CA GLY A 7 2.73 -34.79 12.54
C GLY A 7 3.95 -34.70 11.63
N PRO A 8 4.41 -33.51 11.24
CA PRO A 8 5.63 -33.34 10.44
C PRO A 8 6.89 -33.85 11.13
N ARG A 9 6.96 -33.69 12.46
CA ARG A 9 8.10 -34.09 13.29
C ARG A 9 8.08 -35.60 13.55
N LEU A 10 6.90 -36.17 13.78
CA LEU A 10 6.69 -37.62 13.84
C LEU A 10 7.10 -38.30 12.53
N ARG A 11 6.70 -37.71 11.39
CA ARG A 11 7.09 -38.18 10.06
C ARG A 11 8.60 -38.07 9.83
N GLN A 12 9.23 -37.02 10.33
CA GLN A 12 10.68 -36.83 10.24
C GLN A 12 11.41 -37.88 11.08
N LEU A 13 11.03 -38.04 12.35
CA LEU A 13 11.55 -39.06 13.26
C LEU A 13 11.48 -40.45 12.63
N ARG A 14 10.33 -40.78 12.02
CA ARG A 14 10.17 -42.06 11.32
C ARG A 14 11.16 -42.24 10.17
N ARG A 15 11.39 -41.20 9.38
CA ARG A 15 12.30 -41.22 8.23
C ARG A 15 13.77 -41.31 8.67
N ASP A 16 14.13 -40.62 9.75
CA ASP A 16 15.49 -40.66 10.30
C ASP A 16 15.83 -42.08 10.81
N HIS A 17 14.83 -42.78 11.34
CA HIS A 17 14.92 -44.20 11.70
C HIS A 17 14.69 -45.18 10.53
N LYS A 18 14.48 -44.68 9.31
CA LYS A 18 14.21 -45.46 8.08
C LYS A 18 13.04 -46.46 8.20
N GLN A 19 12.01 -46.12 8.96
CA GLN A 19 10.85 -46.99 9.20
C GLN A 19 9.66 -46.67 8.29
N THR A 20 8.86 -47.70 8.00
CA THR A 20 7.50 -47.57 7.47
C THR A 20 6.51 -47.17 8.58
N GLN A 21 5.34 -46.65 8.21
CA GLN A 21 4.30 -46.30 9.19
C GLN A 21 3.86 -47.53 10.01
N ALA A 22 3.87 -48.72 9.42
CA ALA A 22 3.51 -49.97 10.09
C ALA A 22 4.55 -50.39 11.14
N GLU A 23 5.84 -50.23 10.83
CA GLU A 23 6.93 -50.54 11.76
C GLU A 23 6.95 -49.56 12.94
N MET A 24 6.76 -48.27 12.68
CA MET A 24 6.62 -47.26 13.74
C MET A 24 5.37 -47.53 14.60
N ALA A 25 4.24 -47.90 13.99
CA ALA A 25 3.02 -48.25 14.72
C ALA A 25 3.23 -49.45 15.66
N LYS A 26 3.96 -50.48 15.18
CA LYS A 26 4.34 -51.64 15.99
C LYS A 26 5.24 -51.27 17.16
N ALA A 27 6.25 -50.42 16.93
CA ALA A 27 7.15 -49.94 17.99
C ALA A 27 6.41 -49.12 19.06
N LEU A 28 5.35 -48.42 18.66
CA LEU A 28 4.55 -47.55 19.52
C LEU A 28 3.32 -48.24 20.14
N GLY A 29 3.05 -49.51 19.80
CA GLY A 29 1.90 -50.25 20.29
C GLY A 29 0.53 -49.73 19.81
N VAL A 30 0.49 -49.08 18.65
CA VAL A 30 -0.73 -48.47 18.07
C VAL A 30 -1.03 -49.01 16.67
N SER A 31 -2.20 -48.66 16.11
CA SER A 31 -2.52 -49.05 14.73
C SER A 31 -1.80 -48.17 13.70
N THR A 32 -1.48 -48.72 12.53
CA THR A 32 -0.89 -47.98 11.40
C THR A 32 -1.74 -46.76 11.00
N GLY A 33 -3.06 -46.91 11.05
CA GLY A 33 -4.00 -45.80 10.80
C GLY A 33 -3.87 -44.67 11.82
N TYR A 34 -3.61 -44.99 13.09
CA TYR A 34 -3.40 -43.98 14.13
C TYR A 34 -2.12 -43.16 13.88
N VAL A 35 -1.03 -43.80 13.48
CA VAL A 35 0.22 -43.10 13.08
C VAL A 35 -0.04 -42.19 11.88
N ASN A 36 -0.80 -42.64 10.88
CA ASN A 36 -1.15 -41.82 9.72
C ASN A 36 -1.97 -40.57 10.10
N LEU A 37 -2.93 -40.71 11.02
CA LEU A 37 -3.72 -39.57 11.52
C LEU A 37 -2.84 -38.56 12.28
N LEU A 38 -1.90 -39.04 13.09
CA LEU A 38 -0.95 -38.17 13.79
C LEU A 38 0.00 -37.46 12.81
N GLU A 39 0.57 -38.18 11.83
CA GLU A 39 1.50 -37.60 10.84
C GLU A 39 0.88 -36.50 9.97
N ASN A 40 -0.44 -36.54 9.76
CA ASN A 40 -1.17 -35.55 8.97
C ASN A 40 -1.88 -34.48 9.84
N ASN A 41 -1.61 -34.46 11.14
CA ASN A 41 -2.25 -33.54 12.09
C ASN A 41 -3.79 -33.61 12.08
N GLN A 42 -4.35 -34.77 11.74
CA GLN A 42 -5.78 -35.04 11.84
C GLN A 42 -6.19 -35.44 13.27
N ARG A 43 -5.21 -35.83 14.10
CA ARG A 43 -5.41 -36.14 15.52
C ARG A 43 -4.33 -35.47 16.36
N SER A 44 -4.73 -34.84 17.46
CA SER A 44 -3.79 -34.27 18.43
C SER A 44 -3.11 -35.36 19.24
N LEU A 45 -1.86 -35.12 19.61
CA LEU A 45 -1.05 -36.02 20.41
C LEU A 45 -1.59 -36.12 21.85
N SER A 46 -1.72 -37.35 22.37
CA SER A 46 -2.05 -37.57 23.78
C SER A 46 -0.78 -37.65 24.63
N VAL A 47 -0.91 -37.40 25.95
CA VAL A 47 0.22 -37.51 26.89
C VAL A 47 0.80 -38.93 26.91
N GLN A 48 -0.04 -39.95 26.84
CA GLN A 48 0.39 -41.36 26.75
C GLN A 48 1.23 -41.63 25.49
N MET A 49 0.83 -41.06 24.35
CA MET A 49 1.55 -41.22 23.09
C MET A 49 2.89 -40.47 23.10
N LEU A 50 2.93 -39.32 23.78
CA LEU A 50 4.16 -38.56 23.97
C LEU A 50 5.18 -39.33 24.83
N MET A 51 4.74 -40.00 25.90
CA MET A 51 5.59 -40.88 26.71
C MET A 51 6.10 -42.06 25.89
N ALA A 52 5.23 -42.74 25.14
CA ALA A 52 5.63 -43.86 24.29
C ALA A 52 6.62 -43.46 23.18
N LEU A 53 6.51 -42.23 22.62
CA LEU A 53 7.49 -41.69 21.68
C LEU A 53 8.86 -41.42 22.35
N SER A 54 8.84 -40.85 23.55
CA SER A 54 10.06 -40.60 24.33
C SER A 54 10.78 -41.91 24.67
N ASP A 55 10.04 -42.93 25.11
CA ASP A 55 10.60 -44.23 25.51
C ASP A 55 11.14 -45.02 24.31
N ALA A 56 10.42 -45.03 23.18
CA ALA A 56 10.77 -45.83 22.02
C ALA A 56 11.92 -45.23 21.17
N TYR A 57 12.04 -43.89 21.15
CA TYR A 57 12.98 -43.20 20.27
C TYR A 57 13.99 -42.30 20.99
N GLY A 58 13.93 -42.21 22.33
CA GLY A 58 14.89 -41.45 23.14
C GLY A 58 14.88 -39.94 22.89
N VAL A 59 13.76 -39.39 22.41
CA VAL A 59 13.59 -37.97 22.08
C VAL A 59 13.04 -37.21 23.29
N ASP A 60 13.62 -36.04 23.61
CA ASP A 60 13.03 -35.14 24.59
C ASP A 60 11.68 -34.63 24.07
N TRP A 61 10.63 -34.77 24.87
CA TRP A 61 9.30 -34.30 24.52
C TRP A 61 9.25 -32.78 24.37
N ARG A 62 10.14 -32.03 25.05
CA ARG A 62 10.28 -30.59 24.87
C ARG A 62 10.76 -30.23 23.48
N ASP A 63 11.68 -31.03 22.94
CA ASP A 63 12.12 -30.89 21.57
C ASP A 63 10.97 -31.21 20.63
N LEU A 64 10.22 -32.30 20.86
CA LEU A 64 9.09 -32.67 19.99
C LEU A 64 7.98 -31.60 19.92
N ILE A 65 7.79 -30.82 20.98
CA ILE A 65 6.78 -29.75 21.07
C ILE A 65 7.35 -28.37 20.65
N ALA A 66 8.67 -28.24 20.46
CA ALA A 66 9.31 -26.94 20.27
C ALA A 66 8.64 -26.08 19.17
N ASP A 67 8.46 -24.81 19.52
CA ASP A 67 7.50 -23.81 19.03
C ASP A 67 7.86 -23.22 17.65
N GLU A 68 8.29 -24.05 16.70
CA GLU A 68 8.57 -23.60 15.32
C GLU A 68 7.29 -23.14 14.60
N SER A 69 6.12 -23.64 15.00
CA SER A 69 4.83 -23.23 14.42
C SER A 69 4.48 -21.77 14.73
N SER A 70 4.88 -21.23 15.89
CA SER A 70 4.60 -19.83 16.25
C SER A 70 5.43 -18.85 15.42
N THR A 71 6.71 -19.18 15.19
CA THR A 71 7.61 -18.40 14.32
C THR A 71 7.21 -18.51 12.85
N LEU A 72 6.91 -19.71 12.35
CA LEU A 72 6.40 -19.91 10.99
C LEU A 72 5.08 -19.18 10.74
N LEU A 73 4.17 -19.14 11.72
CA LEU A 73 2.91 -18.41 11.60
C LEU A 73 3.14 -16.90 11.57
N ALA A 74 4.05 -16.38 12.39
CA ALA A 74 4.42 -14.96 12.37
C ALA A 74 5.06 -14.57 11.03
N ASP A 75 6.00 -15.36 10.54
CA ASP A 75 6.66 -15.17 9.25
C ASP A 75 5.67 -15.23 8.09
N LEU A 76 4.77 -16.23 8.09
CA LEU A 76 3.73 -16.37 7.08
C LEU A 76 2.77 -15.19 7.10
N ARG A 77 2.31 -14.76 8.28
CA ARG A 77 1.45 -13.59 8.41
C ARG A 77 2.13 -12.32 7.88
N ASN A 78 3.40 -12.11 8.21
CA ASN A 78 4.16 -10.95 7.71
C ASN A 78 4.35 -11.03 6.19
N ALA A 79 4.62 -12.20 5.63
CA ALA A 79 4.76 -12.38 4.18
C ALA A 79 3.43 -12.13 3.43
N MET A 80 2.30 -12.58 3.96
CA MET A 80 0.98 -12.40 3.33
C MET A 80 0.47 -10.95 3.38
N GLN A 81 1.10 -10.08 4.18
CA GLN A 81 0.83 -8.63 4.15
C GLN A 81 1.49 -7.93 2.96
N ASP A 82 2.36 -8.61 2.22
CA ASP A 82 3.00 -8.05 1.03
C ASP A 82 1.96 -7.91 -0.11
N PRO A 83 1.85 -6.73 -0.75
CA PRO A 83 0.93 -6.48 -1.85
C PRO A 83 1.07 -7.46 -3.03
N VAL A 84 2.21 -8.15 -3.18
CA VAL A 84 2.42 -9.15 -4.24
C VAL A 84 1.39 -10.30 -4.20
N PHE A 85 0.76 -10.54 -3.03
CA PHE A 85 -0.26 -11.58 -2.87
C PHE A 85 -1.70 -11.10 -3.13
N GLY A 86 -1.90 -9.82 -3.48
CA GLY A 86 -3.20 -9.25 -3.82
C GLY A 86 -4.09 -8.89 -2.62
N GLU A 87 -5.34 -8.51 -2.91
CA GLU A 87 -6.26 -7.93 -1.91
C GLU A 87 -6.96 -8.96 -1.01
N SER A 88 -7.10 -10.22 -1.46
CA SER A 88 -7.79 -11.27 -0.71
C SER A 88 -6.83 -12.02 0.23
N GLN A 89 -6.45 -11.38 1.33
CA GLN A 89 -5.55 -11.97 2.31
C GLN A 89 -6.23 -13.08 3.14
N PRO A 90 -5.56 -14.23 3.38
CA PRO A 90 -6.11 -15.27 4.23
C PRO A 90 -6.24 -14.81 5.68
N ASP A 91 -7.28 -15.28 6.38
CA ASP A 91 -7.46 -14.95 7.79
C ASP A 91 -6.49 -15.71 8.71
N LEU A 92 -6.41 -15.31 9.99
CA LEU A 92 -5.49 -15.94 10.95
C LEU A 92 -5.77 -17.45 11.15
N GLN A 93 -7.01 -17.89 10.96
CA GLN A 93 -7.40 -19.28 11.11
C GLN A 93 -6.91 -20.11 9.91
N GLU A 94 -7.00 -19.58 8.69
CA GLU A 94 -6.47 -20.18 7.47
C GLU A 94 -4.95 -20.28 7.51
N LEU A 95 -4.24 -19.23 7.95
CA LEU A 95 -2.79 -19.24 8.10
C LEU A 95 -2.33 -20.28 9.12
N ARG A 96 -3.04 -20.38 10.25
CA ARG A 96 -2.75 -21.40 11.27
C ARG A 96 -3.00 -22.81 10.74
N ALA A 97 -4.10 -23.02 10.03
CA ALA A 97 -4.39 -24.31 9.38
C ALA A 97 -3.31 -24.69 8.35
N ALA A 98 -2.78 -23.73 7.59
CA ALA A 98 -1.69 -23.97 6.64
C ALA A 98 -0.39 -24.40 7.33
N VAL A 99 -0.03 -23.73 8.44
CA VAL A 99 1.13 -24.11 9.26
C VAL A 99 0.95 -25.48 9.89
N ASP A 100 -0.25 -25.79 10.39
CA ASP A 100 -0.54 -27.07 11.02
C ASP A 100 -0.54 -28.21 9.98
N HIS A 101 -1.20 -28.07 8.84
CA HIS A 101 -1.36 -29.19 7.89
C HIS A 101 -0.25 -29.29 6.85
N ALA A 102 0.40 -28.19 6.49
CA ALA A 102 1.39 -28.14 5.41
C ALA A 102 2.67 -27.31 5.74
N PRO A 103 3.33 -27.53 6.89
CA PRO A 103 4.44 -26.67 7.32
C PRO A 103 5.65 -26.71 6.39
N ARG A 104 5.89 -27.84 5.70
CA ARG A 104 6.96 -27.93 4.68
C ARG A 104 6.66 -27.07 3.46
N LEU A 105 5.39 -27.00 3.05
CA LEU A 105 4.96 -26.14 1.95
C LEU A 105 5.11 -24.67 2.35
N VAL A 106 4.62 -24.31 3.54
CA VAL A 106 4.77 -22.97 4.12
C VAL A 106 6.24 -22.55 4.20
N GLY A 107 7.13 -23.41 4.72
CA GLY A 107 8.56 -23.11 4.78
C GLY A 107 9.22 -22.92 3.41
N ARG A 108 8.80 -23.69 2.40
CA ARG A 108 9.28 -23.53 1.01
C ARG A 108 8.75 -22.24 0.37
N LEU A 109 7.48 -21.90 0.61
CA LEU A 109 6.88 -20.64 0.18
C LEU A 109 7.63 -19.44 0.78
N LEU A 110 7.89 -19.46 2.09
CA LEU A 110 8.65 -18.40 2.76
C LEU A 110 10.09 -18.28 2.23
N THR A 111 10.72 -19.41 1.90
CA THR A 111 12.05 -19.40 1.27
C THR A 111 12.00 -18.80 -0.14
N LEU A 112 10.99 -19.15 -0.94
CA LEU A 112 10.76 -18.56 -2.25
C LEU A 112 10.52 -17.05 -2.15
N TYR A 113 9.68 -16.62 -1.21
CA TYR A 113 9.38 -15.21 -0.97
C TYR A 113 10.62 -14.41 -0.57
N ARG A 114 11.45 -14.93 0.36
CA ARG A 114 12.72 -14.29 0.72
C ARG A 114 13.69 -14.20 -0.46
N ASN A 115 13.77 -15.24 -1.28
CA ASN A 115 14.62 -15.23 -2.49
C ASN A 115 14.09 -14.24 -3.52
N HIS A 116 12.78 -14.16 -3.71
CA HIS A 116 12.13 -13.18 -4.58
C HIS A 116 12.47 -11.77 -4.12
N ARG A 117 12.23 -11.43 -2.84
CA ARG A 117 12.59 -10.13 -2.27
C ARG A 117 14.07 -9.80 -2.44
N SER A 118 14.96 -10.73 -2.12
CA SER A 118 16.41 -10.52 -2.29
C SER A 118 16.78 -10.29 -3.77
N THR A 119 16.09 -10.95 -4.70
CA THR A 119 16.33 -10.79 -6.14
C THR A 119 15.82 -9.44 -6.63
N VAL A 120 14.61 -9.04 -6.23
CA VAL A 120 14.05 -7.71 -6.53
C VAL A 120 14.93 -6.61 -5.96
N GLU A 121 15.37 -6.72 -4.70
CA GLU A 121 16.27 -5.76 -4.07
C GLU A 121 17.63 -5.68 -4.77
N LYS A 122 18.19 -6.81 -5.22
CA LYS A 122 19.43 -6.83 -6.00
C LYS A 122 19.24 -6.24 -7.39
N MET A 123 18.11 -6.49 -8.05
CA MET A 123 17.79 -5.94 -9.37
C MET A 123 17.55 -4.42 -9.31
N MET A 124 16.84 -3.94 -8.29
CA MET A 124 16.70 -2.50 -8.02
C MET A 124 18.06 -1.82 -7.77
N ARG A 125 18.99 -2.51 -7.10
CA ARG A 125 20.36 -2.02 -6.89
C ARG A 125 21.24 -2.05 -8.14
N LEU A 126 20.93 -2.91 -9.10
CA LEU A 126 21.74 -3.13 -10.32
C LEU A 126 21.22 -2.38 -11.55
N GLY A 127 20.04 -1.76 -11.49
CA GLY A 127 19.53 -0.86 -12.54
C GLY A 127 19.50 -1.49 -13.94
N SER A 128 19.13 -2.78 -14.06
CA SER A 128 19.18 -3.46 -15.36
C SER A 128 17.92 -3.24 -16.21
N GLU A 129 18.10 -2.54 -17.33
CA GLU A 129 17.13 -2.11 -18.35
C GLU A 129 16.40 -3.21 -19.16
N ARG A 130 16.15 -4.41 -18.61
CA ARG A 130 15.37 -5.44 -19.33
C ARG A 130 14.70 -6.40 -18.37
N MET A 131 13.49 -6.04 -17.95
CA MET A 131 12.57 -6.95 -17.29
C MET A 131 11.58 -7.53 -18.31
N PRO A 132 11.23 -8.83 -18.23
CA PRO A 132 10.11 -9.42 -18.98
C PRO A 132 8.76 -8.84 -18.52
N ASP A 133 7.92 -8.46 -19.49
CA ASP A 133 6.64 -7.72 -19.33
C ASP A 133 5.67 -8.33 -18.28
N ASP A 134 5.71 -9.64 -17.99
CA ASP A 134 4.80 -10.29 -17.04
C ASP A 134 5.08 -9.99 -15.55
N LEU A 135 6.30 -9.54 -15.21
CA LEU A 135 6.65 -9.11 -13.84
C LEU A 135 6.40 -7.61 -13.61
N LEU A 136 6.05 -6.87 -14.68
CA LEU A 136 5.67 -5.45 -14.64
C LEU A 136 4.19 -5.24 -14.33
N ALA A 137 3.42 -6.29 -14.03
CA ALA A 137 2.20 -6.19 -13.23
C ALA A 137 2.51 -5.80 -11.75
N SER A 138 3.58 -5.04 -11.55
CA SER A 138 3.79 -4.18 -10.39
C SER A 138 2.55 -3.32 -10.27
N ALA A 139 1.96 -3.31 -9.08
CA ALA A 139 0.72 -2.62 -8.77
C ALA A 139 0.75 -1.19 -9.39
N PRO A 140 -0.34 -0.69 -9.99
CA PRO A 140 -0.39 0.61 -10.69
C PRO A 140 0.35 1.75 -9.95
N GLU A 141 0.37 1.68 -8.62
CA GLU A 141 1.12 2.54 -7.71
C GLU A 141 2.63 2.61 -8.01
N THR A 142 3.28 1.49 -8.33
CA THR A 142 4.72 1.44 -8.61
C THR A 142 5.05 2.13 -9.92
N ILE A 143 4.25 1.91 -10.96
CA ILE A 143 4.42 2.56 -12.26
C ILE A 143 4.19 4.07 -12.14
N ILE A 144 3.17 4.48 -11.37
CA ILE A 144 2.89 5.89 -11.10
C ILE A 144 4.03 6.50 -10.27
N HIS A 145 4.51 5.82 -9.24
CA HIS A 145 5.63 6.29 -8.42
C HIS A 145 6.91 6.47 -9.27
N ASP A 146 7.21 5.52 -10.15
CA ASP A 146 8.33 5.59 -11.08
C ASP A 146 8.14 6.73 -12.10
N PHE A 147 6.92 6.94 -12.59
CA PHE A 147 6.57 8.07 -13.44
C PHE A 147 6.87 9.41 -12.75
N PHE A 148 6.42 9.60 -11.51
CA PHE A 148 6.72 10.82 -10.73
C PHE A 148 8.21 10.97 -10.45
N ARG A 149 8.92 9.88 -10.12
CA ARG A 149 10.37 9.88 -9.89
C ARG A 149 11.15 10.29 -11.15
N ASN A 150 10.76 9.78 -12.32
CA ASN A 150 11.41 10.11 -13.59
C ASN A 150 11.24 11.59 -13.97
N HIS A 151 10.16 12.23 -13.48
CA HIS A 151 9.94 13.67 -13.58
C HIS A 151 10.58 14.47 -12.43
N ALA A 152 11.44 13.84 -11.61
CA ALA A 152 12.01 14.44 -10.40
C ALA A 152 10.95 15.07 -9.48
N ASN A 153 9.74 14.48 -9.44
CA ASN A 153 8.59 14.95 -8.69
C ASN A 153 8.20 16.42 -8.99
N HIS A 154 8.41 16.88 -10.22
CA HIS A 154 8.07 18.23 -10.66
C HIS A 154 7.57 18.26 -12.12
N PHE A 155 6.42 18.89 -12.34
CA PHE A 155 5.76 18.99 -13.64
C PHE A 155 5.58 20.46 -14.02
N ALA A 156 6.49 20.98 -14.84
CA ALA A 156 6.59 22.41 -15.15
C ALA A 156 5.30 22.96 -15.82
N GLU A 157 4.67 22.15 -16.65
CA GLU A 157 3.44 22.49 -17.36
C GLU A 157 2.25 22.61 -16.39
N LEU A 158 2.16 21.72 -15.38
CA LEU A 158 1.14 21.81 -14.34
C LEU A 158 1.38 22.99 -13.40
N GLU A 159 2.64 23.28 -13.04
CA GLU A 159 3.00 24.48 -12.27
C GLU A 159 2.54 25.75 -12.98
N THR A 160 2.88 25.86 -14.27
CA THR A 160 2.49 27.01 -15.10
C THR A 160 0.97 27.11 -15.23
N ALA A 161 0.28 25.99 -15.41
CA ALA A 161 -1.18 25.96 -15.49
C ALA A 161 -1.84 26.38 -14.17
N ALA A 162 -1.32 25.92 -13.04
CA ALA A 162 -1.79 26.29 -11.70
C ALA A 162 -1.60 27.78 -11.43
N GLU A 163 -0.41 28.32 -11.70
CA GLU A 163 -0.10 29.74 -11.55
C GLU A 163 -0.98 30.61 -12.46
N ARG A 164 -1.18 30.21 -13.71
CA ARG A 164 -2.06 30.91 -14.66
C ARG A 164 -3.51 30.94 -14.18
N LEU A 165 -4.04 29.82 -13.71
CA LEU A 165 -5.41 29.74 -13.21
C LEU A 165 -5.59 30.53 -11.91
N ARG A 166 -4.58 30.52 -11.04
CA ARG A 166 -4.58 31.33 -9.81
C ARG A 166 -4.54 32.82 -10.10
N ALA A 167 -3.79 33.23 -11.12
CA ALA A 167 -3.69 34.63 -11.55
C ALA A 167 -4.92 35.12 -12.34
N ALA A 168 -5.67 34.23 -12.99
CA ALA A 168 -6.87 34.58 -13.74
C ALA A 168 -8.02 35.07 -12.84
N GLU A 169 -8.11 34.54 -11.62
CA GLU A 169 -9.05 34.99 -10.58
C GLU A 169 -8.31 35.16 -9.25
N PRO A 170 -7.58 36.27 -9.07
CA PRO A 170 -6.88 36.56 -7.83
C PRO A 170 -7.85 36.65 -6.66
N SER A 171 -7.48 36.02 -5.54
CA SER A 171 -8.24 36.08 -4.29
C SER A 171 -7.32 35.85 -3.11
N GLU A 172 -7.69 36.35 -1.95
CA GLU A 172 -6.99 36.04 -0.70
C GLU A 172 -7.16 34.56 -0.33
N VAL A 173 -6.29 34.05 0.53
CA VAL A 173 -6.29 32.62 0.95
C VAL A 173 -7.65 32.19 1.50
N ASP A 174 -8.27 33.03 2.33
CA ASP A 174 -9.56 32.75 2.97
C ASP A 174 -10.75 32.74 1.99
N ASP A 175 -10.57 33.35 0.80
CA ASP A 175 -11.60 33.47 -0.24
C ASP A 175 -11.50 32.40 -1.33
N ILE A 176 -10.46 31.56 -1.31
CA ILE A 176 -10.20 30.58 -2.38
C ILE A 176 -11.38 29.62 -2.53
N TYR A 177 -11.94 29.11 -1.43
CA TYR A 177 -13.09 28.19 -1.47
C TYR A 177 -14.28 28.80 -2.22
N GLY A 178 -14.65 30.03 -1.88
CA GLY A 178 -15.74 30.75 -2.55
C GLY A 178 -15.42 31.04 -4.01
N THR A 179 -14.17 31.36 -4.33
CA THR A 179 -13.69 31.63 -5.69
C THR A 179 -13.80 30.38 -6.56
N LEU A 180 -13.27 29.25 -6.11
CA LEU A 180 -13.37 27.97 -6.81
C LEU A 180 -14.83 27.56 -7.04
N LYS A 181 -15.70 27.67 -6.01
CA LYS A 181 -17.14 27.40 -6.17
C LYS A 181 -17.79 28.26 -7.25
N ARG A 182 -17.50 29.57 -7.25
CA ARG A 182 -18.05 30.49 -8.25
C ARG A 182 -17.53 30.17 -9.66
N ARG A 183 -16.25 29.86 -9.80
CA ARG A 183 -15.63 29.51 -11.08
C ARG A 183 -16.22 28.22 -11.66
N LEU A 184 -16.26 27.15 -10.87
CA LEU A 184 -16.86 25.87 -11.25
C LEU A 184 -18.31 26.05 -11.71
N ARG A 185 -19.10 26.86 -10.99
CA ARG A 185 -20.48 27.17 -11.37
C ARG A 185 -20.57 28.00 -12.65
N LYS A 186 -19.77 29.07 -12.77
CA LYS A 186 -19.87 30.04 -13.86
C LYS A 186 -19.36 29.48 -15.20
N ILE A 187 -18.25 28.75 -15.17
CA ILE A 187 -17.57 28.26 -16.38
C ILE A 187 -18.08 26.87 -16.77
N HIS A 188 -18.30 25.99 -15.79
CA HIS A 188 -18.59 24.57 -16.04
C HIS A 188 -20.02 24.15 -15.69
N ALA A 189 -20.84 25.06 -15.16
CA ALA A 189 -22.16 24.77 -14.62
C ALA A 189 -22.12 23.67 -13.54
N ILE A 190 -21.02 23.55 -12.81
CA ILE A 190 -20.85 22.58 -11.72
C ILE A 190 -21.25 23.24 -10.40
N GLU A 191 -22.23 22.68 -9.71
CA GLU A 191 -22.59 23.08 -8.35
C GLU A 191 -21.72 22.36 -7.32
N VAL A 192 -21.43 23.02 -6.20
CA VAL A 192 -20.71 22.40 -5.07
C VAL A 192 -21.62 22.40 -3.85
N ARG A 193 -21.91 21.21 -3.35
CA ARG A 193 -22.76 20.97 -2.18
C ARG A 193 -21.97 20.23 -1.10
N THR A 194 -22.20 20.62 0.14
CA THR A 194 -21.73 19.86 1.30
C THR A 194 -22.86 18.93 1.71
N ALA A 195 -22.56 17.65 1.91
CA ALA A 195 -23.54 16.64 2.28
C ALA A 195 -23.19 16.00 3.64
N PRO A 196 -24.21 15.59 4.43
CA PRO A 196 -24.01 14.94 5.71
C PRO A 196 -23.15 13.69 5.61
N VAL A 197 -22.45 13.36 6.71
CA VAL A 197 -21.55 12.20 6.76
C VAL A 197 -22.31 10.89 6.50
N GLU A 198 -23.56 10.81 6.93
CA GLU A 198 -24.43 9.64 6.76
C GLU A 198 -24.75 9.36 5.28
N GLU A 199 -24.87 10.41 4.46
CA GLU A 199 -25.12 10.31 3.02
C GLU A 199 -23.84 9.99 2.23
N MET A 200 -22.66 10.21 2.83
CA MET A 200 -21.35 10.06 2.20
C MET A 200 -20.43 9.08 2.97
N SER A 201 -20.99 7.96 3.43
CA SER A 201 -20.27 7.01 4.31
C SER A 201 -19.06 6.31 3.69
N GLN A 202 -18.96 6.25 2.35
CA GLN A 202 -17.90 5.53 1.63
C GLN A 202 -16.92 6.45 0.89
N SER A 203 -17.16 7.76 0.85
CA SER A 203 -16.29 8.71 0.14
C SER A 203 -16.37 10.11 0.74
N LEU A 204 -15.25 10.82 0.76
CA LEU A 204 -15.19 12.22 1.19
C LEU A 204 -15.54 13.21 0.08
N ARG A 205 -15.50 12.76 -1.19
CA ARG A 205 -15.82 13.54 -2.38
C ARG A 205 -16.49 12.66 -3.43
N PHE A 206 -17.58 13.13 -3.99
CA PHE A 206 -18.25 12.47 -5.12
C PHE A 206 -18.60 13.51 -6.17
N TYR A 207 -18.31 13.22 -7.43
CA TYR A 207 -18.75 14.04 -8.54
C TYR A 207 -19.87 13.32 -9.29
N ASP A 208 -21.07 13.88 -9.20
CA ASP A 208 -22.22 13.45 -9.99
C ASP A 208 -22.15 14.15 -11.35
N GLU A 209 -21.65 13.44 -12.36
CA GLU A 209 -21.53 13.96 -13.72
C GLU A 209 -22.90 14.21 -14.37
N ALA A 210 -23.90 13.38 -14.06
CA ALA A 210 -25.24 13.49 -14.64
C ALA A 210 -25.94 14.78 -14.20
N HIS A 211 -25.79 15.15 -12.93
CA HIS A 211 -26.36 16.37 -12.36
C HIS A 211 -25.38 17.55 -12.29
N ARG A 212 -24.11 17.34 -12.65
CA ARG A 212 -23.00 18.30 -12.53
C ARG A 212 -22.88 18.87 -11.11
N VAL A 213 -22.86 17.99 -10.12
CA VAL A 213 -22.74 18.37 -8.71
C VAL A 213 -21.54 17.69 -8.08
N VAL A 214 -20.66 18.49 -7.47
CA VAL A 214 -19.61 17.99 -6.57
C VAL A 214 -20.17 17.97 -5.16
N HIS A 215 -20.27 16.78 -4.60
CA HIS A 215 -20.59 16.54 -3.20
C HIS A 215 -19.30 16.44 -2.37
N LEU A 216 -19.23 17.23 -1.30
CA LEU A 216 -18.15 17.18 -0.31
C LEU A 216 -18.74 16.75 1.04
N SER A 217 -18.09 15.78 1.69
CA SER A 217 -18.54 15.32 3.02
C SER A 217 -18.33 16.40 4.08
N GLU A 218 -19.27 16.52 5.02
CA GLU A 218 -19.12 17.36 6.21
C GLU A 218 -17.91 16.97 7.08
N ALA A 219 -17.45 15.72 7.00
CA ALA A 219 -16.26 15.24 7.72
C ALA A 219 -14.96 15.90 7.25
N LEU A 220 -14.92 16.49 6.05
CA LEU A 220 -13.76 17.26 5.59
C LEU A 220 -13.70 18.59 6.32
N ASP A 221 -12.53 18.92 6.85
CA ASP A 221 -12.23 20.27 7.33
C ASP A 221 -12.15 21.27 6.17
N HIS A 222 -12.08 22.56 6.49
CA HIS A 222 -12.10 23.60 5.46
C HIS A 222 -10.93 23.48 4.48
N SER A 223 -9.71 23.25 4.98
CA SER A 223 -8.50 23.15 4.16
C SER A 223 -8.60 22.03 3.12
N ASN A 224 -9.09 20.84 3.52
CA ASN A 224 -9.28 19.75 2.59
C ASN A 224 -10.43 20.02 1.62
N ARG A 225 -11.52 20.70 2.02
CA ARG A 225 -12.58 21.10 1.06
C ARG A 225 -12.03 21.99 -0.05
N VAL A 226 -11.17 22.96 0.28
CA VAL A 226 -10.53 23.83 -0.72
C VAL A 226 -9.64 23.02 -1.66
N PHE A 227 -8.82 22.13 -1.11
CA PHE A 227 -7.96 21.23 -1.87
C PHE A 227 -8.76 20.33 -2.84
N GLN A 228 -9.87 19.74 -2.36
CA GLN A 228 -10.74 18.91 -3.21
C GLN A 228 -11.34 19.70 -4.37
N LEU A 229 -11.70 20.97 -4.17
CA LEU A 229 -12.19 21.81 -5.28
C LEU A 229 -11.09 22.18 -6.28
N ALA A 230 -9.86 22.44 -5.82
CA ALA A 230 -8.73 22.69 -6.71
C ALA A 230 -8.38 21.43 -7.52
N HIS A 231 -8.48 20.24 -6.91
CA HIS A 231 -8.35 18.96 -7.59
C HIS A 231 -9.42 18.79 -8.68
N VAL A 232 -10.69 19.03 -8.36
CA VAL A 232 -11.77 18.95 -9.37
C VAL A 232 -11.57 19.96 -10.49
N LEU A 233 -11.13 21.18 -10.16
CA LEU A 233 -10.82 22.20 -11.17
C LEU A 233 -9.79 21.68 -12.18
N CYS A 234 -8.74 20.98 -11.71
CA CYS A 234 -7.75 20.37 -12.59
C CYS A 234 -8.38 19.39 -13.58
N LEU A 235 -9.16 18.43 -13.06
CA LEU A 235 -9.77 17.37 -13.87
C LEU A 235 -10.73 17.93 -14.92
N VAL A 236 -11.42 19.03 -14.63
CA VAL A 236 -12.41 19.63 -15.52
C VAL A 236 -11.78 20.61 -16.52
N GLU A 237 -10.80 21.43 -16.11
CA GLU A 237 -10.21 22.45 -17.00
C GLU A 237 -8.97 21.99 -17.76
N LEU A 238 -8.26 20.98 -17.26
CA LEU A 238 -6.98 20.54 -17.80
C LEU A 238 -6.94 19.07 -18.28
N PRO A 239 -8.03 18.45 -18.78
CA PRO A 239 -8.00 17.04 -19.17
C PRO A 239 -7.01 16.77 -20.31
N HIS A 240 -6.87 17.71 -21.26
CA HIS A 240 -5.89 17.60 -22.35
C HIS A 240 -4.45 17.67 -21.85
N LEU A 241 -4.15 18.55 -20.89
CA LEU A 241 -2.82 18.66 -20.33
C LEU A 241 -2.43 17.39 -19.54
N LEU A 242 -3.38 16.83 -18.78
CA LEU A 242 -3.18 15.54 -18.11
C LEU A 242 -2.93 14.42 -19.11
N ALA A 243 -3.70 14.37 -20.19
CA ALA A 243 -3.50 13.42 -21.27
C ALA A 243 -2.11 13.57 -21.90
N ASP A 244 -1.69 14.78 -22.24
CA ASP A 244 -0.39 15.08 -22.86
C ASP A 244 0.78 14.66 -21.95
N ILE A 245 0.71 14.98 -20.65
CA ILE A 245 1.73 14.58 -19.66
C ILE A 245 1.83 13.05 -19.55
N THR A 246 0.69 12.35 -19.61
CA THR A 246 0.67 10.88 -19.51
C THR A 246 0.87 10.14 -20.83
N ALA A 247 0.83 10.82 -21.98
CA ALA A 247 0.88 10.19 -23.30
C ALA A 247 2.18 9.42 -23.56
N GLY A 248 3.29 9.85 -22.95
CA GLY A 248 4.59 9.18 -23.02
C GLY A 248 4.89 8.23 -21.86
N SER A 249 3.92 7.93 -21.00
CA SER A 249 4.13 7.05 -19.84
C SER A 249 4.02 5.57 -20.21
N ASP A 250 4.68 4.70 -19.45
CA ASP A 250 4.57 3.24 -19.59
C ASP A 250 3.24 2.68 -19.00
N ILE A 251 2.29 3.54 -18.64
CA ILE A 251 1.03 3.15 -18.00
C ILE A 251 0.07 2.64 -19.08
N ARG A 252 -0.03 1.31 -19.20
CA ARG A 252 -0.86 0.66 -20.24
C ARG A 252 -2.31 0.43 -19.84
N SER A 253 -2.64 0.42 -18.54
CA SER A 253 -4.00 0.16 -18.07
C SER A 253 -4.82 1.44 -17.95
N GLU A 254 -6.09 1.38 -18.36
CA GLU A 254 -7.03 2.50 -18.23
C GLU A 254 -7.23 2.91 -16.76
N THR A 255 -7.31 1.94 -15.85
CA THR A 255 -7.39 2.18 -14.40
C THR A 255 -6.12 2.82 -13.85
N GLY A 256 -4.95 2.43 -14.35
CA GLY A 256 -3.67 3.04 -13.97
C GLY A 256 -3.55 4.47 -14.48
N LEU A 257 -3.99 4.75 -15.70
CA LEU A 257 -4.01 6.12 -16.26
C LEU A 257 -4.96 7.02 -15.46
N ALA A 258 -6.17 6.55 -15.18
CA ALA A 258 -7.13 7.28 -14.34
C ALA A 258 -6.53 7.57 -12.95
N ARG A 259 -5.83 6.60 -12.35
CA ARG A 259 -5.15 6.81 -11.07
C ARG A 259 -4.00 7.81 -11.17
N CYS A 260 -3.22 7.78 -12.25
CA CYS A 260 -2.16 8.75 -12.48
C CYS A 260 -2.71 10.17 -12.62
N HIS A 261 -3.83 10.34 -13.35
CA HIS A 261 -4.53 11.63 -13.45
C HIS A 261 -5.02 12.14 -12.10
N VAL A 262 -5.48 11.26 -11.22
CA VAL A 262 -5.82 11.63 -9.83
C VAL A 262 -4.60 12.17 -9.08
N GLU A 263 -3.44 11.52 -9.18
CA GLU A 263 -2.22 12.00 -8.52
C GLU A 263 -1.68 13.31 -9.14
N LEU A 264 -1.76 13.48 -10.46
CA LEU A 264 -1.41 14.74 -11.13
C LEU A 264 -2.38 15.87 -10.76
N ALA A 265 -3.67 15.56 -10.56
CA ALA A 265 -4.63 16.54 -10.05
C ALA A 265 -4.38 16.91 -8.58
N ASN A 266 -3.90 15.97 -7.75
CA ASN A 266 -3.41 16.27 -6.40
C ASN A 266 -2.19 17.20 -6.44
N TYR A 267 -1.23 16.92 -7.34
CA TYR A 267 -0.07 17.79 -7.57
C TYR A 267 -0.51 19.20 -7.96
N PHE A 268 -1.42 19.31 -8.95
CA PHE A 268 -1.97 20.59 -9.38
C PHE A 268 -2.65 21.34 -8.23
N ALA A 269 -3.47 20.65 -7.43
CA ALA A 269 -4.17 21.28 -6.30
C ALA A 269 -3.19 21.89 -5.30
N ALA A 270 -2.10 21.17 -4.99
CA ALA A 270 -1.03 21.69 -4.16
C ALA A 270 -0.34 22.90 -4.80
N ALA A 271 -0.01 22.84 -6.10
CA ALA A 271 0.61 23.95 -6.82
C ALA A 271 -0.28 25.20 -6.94
N PHE A 272 -1.60 25.00 -7.06
CA PHE A 272 -2.58 26.08 -7.14
C PHE A 272 -2.74 26.80 -5.79
N LEU A 273 -2.82 26.05 -4.70
CA LEU A 273 -2.95 26.61 -3.34
C LEU A 273 -1.64 27.17 -2.81
N MET A 274 -0.51 26.60 -3.22
CA MET A 274 0.84 27.00 -2.84
C MET A 274 1.67 27.34 -4.09
N PRO A 275 1.45 28.52 -4.72
CA PRO A 275 2.19 28.93 -5.91
C PRO A 275 3.69 28.88 -5.69
N TYR A 276 4.43 28.32 -6.65
CA TYR A 276 5.81 27.88 -6.46
C TYR A 276 6.72 28.96 -5.86
N ASP A 277 6.72 30.15 -6.45
CA ASP A 277 7.63 31.22 -6.05
C ASP A 277 7.30 31.79 -4.66
N ALA A 278 6.01 31.94 -4.36
CA ALA A 278 5.56 32.43 -3.06
C ALA A 278 5.83 31.40 -1.96
N PHE A 279 5.56 30.13 -2.24
CA PHE A 279 5.77 29.04 -1.30
C PHE A 279 7.26 28.76 -1.05
N HIS A 280 8.09 28.72 -2.10
CA HIS A 280 9.54 28.57 -1.97
C HIS A 280 10.16 29.68 -1.11
N ALA A 281 9.82 30.94 -1.38
CA ALA A 281 10.31 32.07 -0.59
C ALA A 281 9.80 32.06 0.87
N ALA A 282 8.58 31.57 1.11
CA ALA A 282 8.07 31.39 2.46
C ALA A 282 8.80 30.25 3.19
N ALA A 283 9.09 29.14 2.50
CA ALA A 283 9.80 27.99 3.06
C ALA A 283 11.21 28.37 3.49
N GLU A 284 11.95 29.10 2.66
CA GLU A 284 13.29 29.59 3.03
C GLU A 284 13.23 30.54 4.23
N ARG A 285 12.29 31.50 4.24
CA ARG A 285 12.14 32.47 5.33
C ARG A 285 11.75 31.82 6.65
N ALA A 286 10.92 30.78 6.60
CA ALA A 286 10.47 30.03 7.77
C ALA A 286 11.46 28.93 8.17
N ASN A 287 12.59 28.76 7.48
CA ASN A 287 13.50 27.63 7.64
C ASN A 287 12.77 26.27 7.60
N TYR A 288 11.83 26.13 6.65
CA TYR A 288 11.04 24.91 6.44
C TYR A 288 10.17 24.49 7.64
N ASP A 289 9.78 25.41 8.51
CA ASP A 289 8.76 25.18 9.55
C ASP A 289 7.39 24.91 8.90
N VAL A 290 6.98 23.65 8.93
CA VAL A 290 5.78 23.14 8.24
C VAL A 290 4.50 23.76 8.80
N ASP A 291 4.41 23.98 10.12
CA ASP A 291 3.22 24.56 10.76
C ASP A 291 3.05 26.03 10.38
N ARG A 292 4.15 26.78 10.31
CA ARG A 292 4.12 28.17 9.82
C ARG A 292 3.69 28.25 8.36
N LEU A 293 4.16 27.33 7.53
CA LEU A 293 3.76 27.25 6.11
C LEU A 293 2.28 26.87 5.98
N ALA A 294 1.81 25.90 6.77
CA ALA A 294 0.41 25.48 6.78
C ALA A 294 -0.51 26.66 7.11
N ALA A 295 -0.17 27.42 8.15
CA ALA A 295 -0.89 28.62 8.55
C ALA A 295 -0.85 29.72 7.47
N ALA A 296 0.31 29.96 6.85
CA ALA A 296 0.47 31.03 5.85
C ALA A 296 -0.32 30.79 4.55
N PHE A 297 -0.56 29.53 4.19
CA PHE A 297 -1.26 29.16 2.96
C PHE A 297 -2.66 28.58 3.18
N GLY A 298 -3.12 28.45 4.43
CA GLY A 298 -4.45 27.92 4.76
C GLY A 298 -4.63 26.44 4.37
N VAL A 299 -3.55 25.67 4.44
CA VAL A 299 -3.47 24.26 4.00
C VAL A 299 -3.13 23.35 5.18
N SER A 300 -3.32 22.03 5.02
CA SER A 300 -2.98 21.06 6.05
C SER A 300 -1.48 20.76 6.10
N PHE A 301 -1.01 20.22 7.24
CA PHE A 301 0.37 19.78 7.42
C PHE A 301 0.82 18.82 6.31
N GLU A 302 -0.01 17.82 6.00
CA GLU A 302 0.27 16.83 4.95
C GLU A 302 0.41 17.49 3.57
N GLN A 303 -0.46 18.45 3.24
CA GLN A 303 -0.40 19.18 1.97
C GLN A 303 0.91 19.97 1.83
N VAL A 304 1.38 20.62 2.91
CA VAL A 304 2.68 21.31 2.93
C VAL A 304 3.83 20.32 2.72
N CYS A 305 3.82 19.19 3.44
CA CYS A 305 4.84 18.15 3.30
C CYS A 305 4.92 17.62 1.86
N HIS A 306 3.77 17.35 1.23
CA HIS A 306 3.71 17.02 -0.19
C HIS A 306 4.34 18.11 -1.05
N ARG A 307 3.94 19.39 -0.87
CA ARG A 307 4.45 20.51 -1.67
C ARG A 307 5.96 20.71 -1.53
N LEU A 308 6.52 20.50 -0.35
CA LEU A 308 7.96 20.58 -0.12
C LEU A 308 8.75 19.57 -0.96
N THR A 309 8.18 18.39 -1.21
CA THR A 309 8.83 17.37 -2.05
C THR A 309 8.85 17.70 -3.55
N THR A 310 8.09 18.71 -3.99
CA THR A 310 7.96 19.07 -5.41
C THR A 310 8.79 20.30 -5.80
N LEU A 311 9.58 20.88 -4.88
CA LEU A 311 10.38 22.09 -5.12
C LEU A 311 11.66 21.79 -5.95
N GLN A 312 11.49 21.31 -7.17
CA GLN A 312 12.56 20.89 -8.07
C GLN A 312 12.69 21.71 -9.36
N ARG A 313 12.02 22.87 -9.46
CA ARG A 313 12.12 23.80 -10.60
C ARG A 313 13.58 24.18 -10.86
N GLU A 314 14.00 24.06 -12.11
CA GLU A 314 15.35 24.42 -12.54
C GLU A 314 15.66 25.89 -12.21
N GLY A 315 16.84 26.15 -11.64
CA GLY A 315 17.25 27.48 -11.19
C GLY A 315 16.65 27.95 -9.86
N LYS A 316 15.64 27.24 -9.30
CA LYS A 316 15.00 27.62 -8.02
C LYS A 316 14.56 26.38 -7.23
N ARG A 317 15.50 25.49 -6.95
CA ARG A 317 15.25 24.27 -6.17
C ARG A 317 15.18 24.58 -4.67
N GLY A 318 14.31 23.87 -3.96
CA GLY A 318 14.30 23.81 -2.50
C GLY A 318 15.18 22.67 -1.97
N VAL A 319 15.15 22.46 -0.65
CA VAL A 319 15.75 21.28 -0.02
C VAL A 319 15.10 20.00 -0.60
N PRO A 320 15.89 19.01 -1.03
CA PRO A 320 15.34 17.75 -1.54
C PRO A 320 14.80 16.90 -0.38
N PHE A 321 13.48 16.77 -0.31
CA PHE A 321 12.79 15.96 0.69
C PHE A 321 12.33 14.62 0.12
N PHE A 322 12.20 13.64 1.01
CA PHE A 322 11.49 12.39 0.76
C PHE A 322 10.25 12.34 1.67
N PHE A 323 9.11 11.93 1.11
CA PHE A 323 7.85 11.85 1.85
C PHE A 323 7.56 10.40 2.26
N LEU A 324 7.19 10.20 3.52
CA LEU A 324 6.79 8.92 4.09
C LEU A 324 5.44 9.10 4.77
N ARG A 325 4.48 8.24 4.42
CA ARG A 325 3.15 8.18 5.02
C ARG A 325 2.80 6.74 5.39
#